data_AF-A0ABD3RV39-F1
#
_entry.id   AF-A0ABD3RV39-F1
#
_cell.length_a   1.000
_cell.length_b   1.000
_cell.length_c   1.000
_cell.angle_alpha   90.00
_cell.angle_beta   90.00
_cell.angle_gamma   90.00
#
_symmetry.space_group_name_H-M   'P 1'
#
loop_
_entity.id
_entity.type
_entity.pdbx_description
1 polymer ?
#
loop_
_entity_poly.entity_id
_entity_poly.type
_entity_poly.pdbx_seq_one_letter_code
_entity_poly.pdbx_strand_id
1 'polypeptide(L)'
;MTPASTTVATPPTPFQGSRAVGDPMNEDDGLRAAGRSPKRYALKVRTCSNECPPVDPAPKKARPAAAIAASTLPMLEVEVTGSDDGREKAALTIHSTVPRGFAIVDDACEGKKIIATRDFTRGDLLYVASCALLDLSSYEQRYELKIYSEDVENQDAGRRRLLDARVNTETHSVDDGHPLPVAGDGSSRLRQVYGWDSFMNHSCNANAHFPPLRRTRTESHYRAIAIRDIAAGDEVTCDYALFDYSYDDQDIEICVCGSEKCRGKMFGFHALSLREKVDILHLCDPEVREKFLASESIRVFQSRLPDGIGIVTSGDGQEKYLVSTHGFEVGDVIFENRIERIMKDCDLPSECLLEVDGVYHLLSIEEHFIHRTDYVEMIGFDCFMQHSCSPNAHQVYSSRDNYVVYATKSICRGGVITCDYMALDNEAVGLESQVTITFKCNCGEKNCRGILRC
;
A
#
# COMPACT_ATOMS: atom_id res chain seq x y z
N MET A 1 -2.69 -65.44 -28.81
CA MET A 1 -3.59 -64.39 -28.29
C MET A 1 -3.03 -63.91 -26.97
N THR A 2 -2.24 -62.86 -27.03
CA THR A 2 -1.53 -62.20 -25.93
C THR A 2 -2.50 -61.32 -25.12
N PRO A 3 -2.45 -61.33 -23.78
CA PRO A 3 -3.25 -60.43 -22.96
C PRO A 3 -2.51 -59.14 -22.59
N ALA A 4 -3.32 -58.19 -22.13
CA ALA A 4 -3.02 -56.80 -21.81
C ALA A 4 -1.86 -56.56 -20.82
N SER A 5 -1.15 -55.46 -21.02
CA SER A 5 -0.21 -54.85 -20.06
C SER A 5 -0.89 -53.64 -19.44
N THR A 6 -1.11 -53.70 -18.12
CA THR A 6 -1.49 -52.58 -17.25
C THR A 6 -0.26 -52.23 -16.42
N THR A 7 0.31 -51.04 -16.64
CA THR A 7 1.33 -50.45 -15.76
C THR A 7 0.67 -49.52 -14.76
N VAL A 8 0.73 -49.90 -13.49
CA VAL A 8 0.37 -49.07 -12.33
C VAL A 8 1.65 -48.42 -11.80
N ALA A 9 1.61 -47.10 -11.60
CA ALA A 9 2.70 -46.32 -11.03
C ALA A 9 2.80 -46.50 -9.51
N THR A 10 4.03 -46.66 -9.01
CA THR A 10 4.40 -46.68 -7.59
C THR A 10 4.67 -45.26 -7.07
N PRO A 11 4.30 -44.94 -5.81
CA PRO A 11 4.63 -43.66 -5.18
C PRO A 11 6.06 -43.66 -4.58
N PRO A 12 6.73 -42.48 -4.48
CA PRO A 12 8.05 -42.38 -3.88
C PRO A 12 7.99 -42.37 -2.34
N THR A 13 9.01 -43.00 -1.76
CA THR A 13 9.29 -43.14 -0.33
C THR A 13 9.92 -41.87 0.26
N PRO A 14 9.62 -41.50 1.52
CA PRO A 14 10.26 -40.36 2.18
C PRO A 14 11.62 -40.73 2.80
N PHE A 15 12.55 -39.78 2.67
CA PHE A 15 13.92 -39.81 3.21
C PHE A 15 13.91 -39.82 4.76
N GLN A 16 14.65 -40.77 5.34
CA GLN A 16 14.92 -40.86 6.79
C GLN A 16 16.16 -40.04 7.16
N GLY A 17 16.00 -39.09 8.08
CA GLY A 17 17.08 -38.40 8.78
C GLY A 17 17.10 -38.83 10.24
N SER A 18 18.23 -39.35 10.68
CA SER A 18 18.52 -40.05 11.94
C SER A 18 18.31 -39.25 13.24
N ARG A 19 17.71 -39.93 14.24
CA ARG A 19 17.74 -39.56 15.67
C ARG A 19 19.01 -40.11 16.33
N ALA A 20 19.62 -39.31 17.19
CA ALA A 20 20.45 -39.78 18.30
C ALA A 20 19.68 -39.58 19.62
N VAL A 21 19.81 -40.57 20.50
CA VAL A 21 19.11 -40.76 21.78
C VAL A 21 19.93 -40.16 22.92
N GLY A 22 19.26 -39.59 23.93
CA GLY A 22 19.83 -39.20 25.21
C GLY A 22 18.74 -38.86 26.25
N ASP A 23 18.26 -39.90 26.92
CA ASP A 23 17.64 -40.08 28.25
C ASP A 23 16.91 -38.99 29.07
N PRO A 24 16.02 -39.40 30.02
CA PRO A 24 14.87 -38.63 30.49
C PRO A 24 15.07 -37.99 31.88
N MET A 25 14.37 -36.88 32.11
CA MET A 25 14.03 -36.42 33.47
C MET A 25 12.55 -36.01 33.54
N ASN A 26 11.89 -36.60 34.53
CA ASN A 26 10.61 -36.16 35.10
C ASN A 26 10.71 -34.70 35.57
N GLU A 27 9.64 -33.93 35.46
CA GLU A 27 8.89 -33.43 36.63
C GLU A 27 7.67 -32.60 36.18
N ASP A 28 6.58 -32.82 36.91
CA ASP A 28 5.41 -31.94 37.02
C ASP A 28 5.83 -30.48 37.15
N ASP A 29 5.19 -29.57 36.40
CA ASP A 29 4.75 -28.31 36.99
C ASP A 29 3.69 -27.58 36.16
N GLY A 30 2.70 -27.05 36.87
CA GLY A 30 1.43 -26.58 36.35
C GLY A 30 1.49 -25.32 35.46
N LEU A 31 0.69 -25.35 34.40
CA LEU A 31 0.34 -24.16 33.63
C LEU A 31 -0.53 -23.21 34.48
N ARG A 32 0.11 -22.16 35.02
CA ARG A 32 -0.54 -20.88 35.31
C ARG A 32 -0.30 -19.93 34.15
N ALA A 33 -1.37 -19.59 33.42
CA ALA A 33 -1.37 -18.52 32.44
C ALA A 33 -1.15 -17.17 33.14
N ALA A 34 0.02 -16.57 32.96
CA ALA A 34 0.30 -15.19 33.34
C ALA A 34 -0.09 -14.27 32.18
N GLY A 35 -1.10 -13.43 32.39
CA GLY A 35 -1.48 -12.35 31.48
C GLY A 35 -0.34 -11.37 31.29
N ARG A 36 0.04 -11.14 30.03
CA ARG A 36 0.97 -10.07 29.65
C ARG A 36 0.20 -8.76 29.55
N SER A 37 0.51 -7.83 30.45
CA SER A 37 0.13 -6.42 30.35
C SER A 37 0.88 -5.73 29.20
N PRO A 38 0.24 -4.88 28.38
CA PRO A 38 0.95 -4.09 27.38
C PRO A 38 1.80 -2.99 28.05
N LYS A 39 3.04 -2.85 27.56
CA LYS A 39 4.03 -1.87 28.00
C LYS A 39 3.62 -0.46 27.59
N ARG A 40 3.76 0.48 28.54
CA ARG A 40 3.45 1.91 28.41
C ARG A 40 4.64 2.67 27.83
N TYR A 41 4.41 3.54 26.84
CA TYR A 41 5.32 4.63 26.48
C TYR A 41 4.61 5.96 26.67
N ALA A 42 5.27 6.90 27.35
CA ALA A 42 4.75 8.24 27.60
C ALA A 42 5.33 9.19 26.56
N LEU A 43 4.48 9.78 25.72
CA LEU A 43 4.86 10.90 24.86
C LEU A 43 5.07 12.13 25.77
N LYS A 44 6.30 12.63 25.84
CA LYS A 44 6.58 13.95 26.44
C LYS A 44 6.18 15.00 25.41
N VAL A 45 4.96 15.54 25.53
CA VAL A 45 4.58 16.78 24.86
C VAL A 45 5.48 17.89 25.41
N ARG A 46 6.46 18.34 24.60
CA ARG A 46 7.20 19.58 24.90
C ARG A 46 6.23 20.73 24.67
N THR A 47 5.95 21.49 25.71
CA THR A 47 5.33 22.81 25.57
C THR A 47 6.24 23.70 24.72
N CYS A 48 5.70 24.26 23.64
CA CYS A 48 6.43 25.19 22.79
C CYS A 48 6.88 26.40 23.61
N SER A 49 8.18 26.54 23.82
CA SER A 49 8.80 27.86 23.90
C SER A 49 8.61 28.56 22.55
N ASN A 50 8.43 29.88 22.56
CA ASN A 50 8.07 30.76 21.43
C ASN A 50 9.06 30.79 20.23
N GLU A 51 9.86 29.74 20.00
CA GLU A 51 10.77 29.61 18.87
C GLU A 51 10.60 28.22 18.27
N CYS A 52 9.81 28.12 17.19
CA CYS A 52 9.68 26.89 16.43
C CYS A 52 11.00 26.59 15.69
N PRO A 53 11.56 25.37 15.79
CA PRO A 53 12.59 24.94 14.86
C PRO A 53 12.01 24.93 13.43
N PRO A 54 12.83 25.15 12.39
CA PRO A 54 12.37 25.03 11.02
C PRO A 54 11.88 23.60 10.78
N VAL A 55 10.57 23.46 10.60
CA VAL A 55 9.96 22.23 10.09
C VAL A 55 10.34 22.12 8.62
N ASP A 56 10.69 20.90 8.17
CA ASP A 56 10.93 20.63 6.76
C ASP A 56 9.84 21.27 5.90
N PRO A 57 10.20 21.89 4.77
CA PRO A 57 9.22 22.53 3.90
C PRO A 57 8.14 21.51 3.58
N ALA A 58 6.87 21.90 3.79
CA ALA A 58 5.73 21.07 3.42
C ALA A 58 5.97 20.49 2.02
N PRO A 59 5.61 19.23 1.77
CA PRO A 59 5.82 18.59 0.48
C PRO A 59 5.32 19.55 -0.60
N LYS A 60 6.25 20.03 -1.43
CA LYS A 60 5.90 20.86 -2.59
C LYS A 60 4.81 20.08 -3.31
N LYS A 61 3.66 20.71 -3.56
CA LYS A 61 2.57 20.11 -4.36
C LYS A 61 3.23 19.40 -5.52
N ALA A 62 3.10 18.07 -5.55
CA ALA A 62 3.69 17.25 -6.60
C ALA A 62 3.35 17.93 -7.92
N ARG A 63 4.39 18.25 -8.71
CA ARG A 63 4.17 18.79 -10.04
C ARG A 63 3.24 17.78 -10.73
N PRO A 64 2.07 18.20 -11.24
CA PRO A 64 1.20 17.26 -11.93
C PRO A 64 2.04 16.63 -13.04
N ALA A 65 2.19 15.30 -12.97
CA ALA A 65 2.87 14.55 -14.01
C ALA A 65 2.28 15.01 -15.34
N ALA A 66 3.13 15.52 -16.23
CA ALA A 66 2.68 16.04 -17.51
C ALA A 66 1.78 14.98 -18.18
N ALA A 67 0.58 15.38 -18.59
CA ALA A 67 -0.36 14.47 -19.22
C ALA A 67 0.29 13.88 -20.48
N ILE A 68 0.54 12.57 -20.47
CA ILE A 68 1.10 11.86 -21.60
C ILE A 68 -0.01 11.67 -22.62
N ALA A 69 0.19 12.18 -23.85
CA ALA A 69 -0.79 12.04 -24.91
C ALA A 69 -0.95 10.55 -25.29
N ALA A 70 -2.20 10.09 -25.41
CA ALA A 70 -2.55 8.69 -25.67
C ALA A 70 -1.92 8.08 -26.94
N SER A 71 -1.45 8.89 -27.88
CA SER A 71 -0.80 8.46 -29.13
C SER A 71 0.71 8.20 -29.02
N THR A 72 1.30 8.24 -27.81
CA THR A 72 2.75 8.16 -27.58
C THR A 72 3.16 7.13 -26.52
N LEU A 73 2.26 6.23 -26.13
CA LEU A 73 2.58 5.19 -25.16
C LEU A 73 3.55 4.16 -25.78
N PRO A 74 4.65 3.81 -25.10
CA PRO A 74 5.58 2.82 -25.60
C PRO A 74 4.92 1.45 -25.66
N MET A 75 5.17 0.73 -26.75
CA MET A 75 4.75 -0.65 -26.92
C MET A 75 5.95 -1.57 -26.76
N LEU A 76 5.72 -2.70 -26.09
CA LEU A 76 6.70 -3.77 -26.01
C LEU A 76 6.80 -4.46 -27.39
N GLU A 77 8.01 -4.55 -27.92
CA GLU A 77 8.24 -5.19 -29.21
C GLU A 77 8.20 -6.71 -29.05
N VAL A 78 7.21 -7.35 -29.68
CA VAL A 78 7.00 -8.80 -29.63
C VAL A 78 7.21 -9.37 -31.03
N GLU A 79 8.18 -10.26 -31.17
CA GLU A 79 8.50 -10.98 -32.40
C GLU A 79 8.09 -12.45 -32.26
N VAL A 80 7.33 -12.97 -33.23
CA VAL A 80 6.97 -14.39 -33.32
C VAL A 80 7.58 -14.97 -34.58
N THR A 81 8.45 -15.98 -34.43
CA THR A 81 9.12 -16.65 -35.54
C THR A 81 8.67 -18.11 -35.62
N GLY A 82 8.19 -18.57 -36.77
CA GLY A 82 7.82 -19.97 -36.99
C GLY A 82 7.56 -20.26 -38.47
N SER A 83 7.71 -21.52 -38.89
CA SER A 83 7.43 -21.96 -40.27
C SER A 83 5.96 -22.33 -40.47
N ASP A 84 5.37 -21.90 -41.59
CA ASP A 84 4.03 -22.32 -42.07
C ASP A 84 3.96 -23.84 -42.38
N ASP A 85 5.11 -24.52 -42.49
CA ASP A 85 5.22 -25.94 -42.85
C ASP A 85 5.06 -26.93 -41.66
N GLY A 86 4.71 -26.44 -40.46
CA GLY A 86 4.25 -27.27 -39.34
C GLY A 86 5.33 -28.17 -38.71
N ARG A 87 6.61 -27.93 -39.01
CA ARG A 87 7.75 -28.72 -38.51
C ARG A 87 8.54 -28.04 -37.39
N GLU A 88 8.56 -26.71 -37.32
CA GLU A 88 9.15 -25.97 -36.20
C GLU A 88 8.07 -25.29 -35.37
N LYS A 89 8.19 -25.38 -34.04
CA LYS A 89 7.30 -24.67 -33.12
C LYS A 89 7.62 -23.17 -33.19
N ALA A 90 6.58 -22.35 -33.13
CA ALA A 90 6.74 -20.91 -33.06
C ALA A 90 7.58 -20.53 -31.82
N ALA A 91 8.57 -19.67 -32.01
CA ALA A 91 9.36 -19.06 -30.95
C ALA A 91 8.89 -17.61 -30.74
N LEU A 92 8.88 -17.19 -29.49
CA LEU A 92 8.43 -15.87 -29.05
C LEU A 92 9.61 -15.10 -28.48
N THR A 93 9.90 -13.92 -29.03
CA THR A 93 10.98 -13.04 -28.56
C THR A 93 10.40 -11.68 -28.17
N ILE A 94 10.81 -11.20 -26.99
CA ILE A 94 10.46 -9.90 -26.43
C ILE A 94 11.69 -9.01 -26.51
N HIS A 95 11.53 -7.82 -27.11
CA HIS A 95 12.60 -6.83 -27.25
C HIS A 95 12.30 -5.65 -26.34
N SER A 96 13.25 -5.30 -25.48
CA SER A 96 13.08 -4.19 -24.53
C SER A 96 14.35 -3.38 -24.38
N THR A 97 14.21 -2.06 -24.24
CA THR A 97 15.34 -1.14 -24.12
C THR A 97 15.36 -0.52 -22.74
N VAL A 98 16.51 -0.55 -22.06
CA VAL A 98 16.70 0.12 -20.77
C VAL A 98 16.69 1.63 -21.00
N PRO A 99 15.75 2.39 -20.41
CA PRO A 99 15.66 3.81 -20.61
C PRO A 99 16.77 4.55 -19.87
N ARG A 100 17.12 5.75 -20.36
CA ARG A 100 18.02 6.68 -19.63
C ARG A 100 17.60 6.86 -18.17
N GLY A 101 18.60 6.91 -17.29
CA GLY A 101 18.38 7.05 -15.86
C GLY A 101 18.33 5.71 -15.12
N PHE A 102 18.45 4.58 -15.82
CA PHE A 102 18.47 3.24 -15.22
C PHE A 102 19.60 2.38 -15.77
N ALA A 103 19.97 1.35 -15.02
CA ALA A 103 20.86 0.28 -15.45
C ALA A 103 20.43 -1.04 -14.80
N ILE A 104 20.73 -2.16 -15.47
CA ILE A 104 20.59 -3.49 -14.89
C ILE A 104 21.98 -3.93 -14.43
N VAL A 105 22.10 -4.34 -13.18
CA VAL A 105 23.34 -4.83 -12.58
C VAL A 105 23.15 -6.24 -12.05
N ASP A 106 24.22 -7.04 -12.11
CA ASP A 106 24.26 -8.36 -11.49
C ASP A 106 24.69 -8.24 -10.03
N ASP A 107 23.88 -8.80 -9.14
CA ASP A 107 24.19 -8.99 -7.72
C ASP A 107 24.42 -10.48 -7.45
N ALA A 108 25.49 -10.80 -6.74
CA ALA A 108 25.88 -12.18 -6.47
C ALA A 108 24.88 -12.93 -5.57
N CYS A 109 24.09 -12.20 -4.78
CA CYS A 109 23.15 -12.76 -3.81
C CYS A 109 21.70 -12.69 -4.29
N GLU A 110 21.33 -11.59 -4.94
CA GLU A 110 19.93 -11.28 -5.29
C GLU A 110 19.61 -11.48 -6.77
N GLY A 111 20.60 -11.80 -7.60
CA GLY A 111 20.45 -11.90 -9.04
C GLY A 111 20.49 -10.54 -9.72
N LYS A 112 19.73 -10.35 -10.79
CA LYS A 112 19.71 -9.06 -11.51
C LYS A 112 18.84 -8.06 -10.78
N LYS A 113 19.28 -6.80 -10.74
CA LYS A 113 18.50 -5.69 -10.19
C LYS A 113 18.58 -4.44 -11.04
N ILE A 114 17.58 -3.59 -10.88
CA ILE A 114 17.51 -2.28 -11.54
C ILE A 114 18.04 -1.22 -10.58
N ILE A 115 19.01 -0.43 -11.01
CA ILE A 115 19.48 0.74 -10.25
C ILE A 115 19.17 2.04 -10.99
N ALA A 116 18.96 3.11 -10.22
CA ALA A 116 18.92 4.46 -10.74
C ALA A 116 20.34 4.92 -11.11
N THR A 117 20.52 5.56 -12.27
CA THR A 117 21.81 6.16 -12.69
C THR A 117 21.84 7.67 -12.52
N ARG A 118 20.78 8.25 -11.96
CA ARG A 118 20.64 9.65 -11.57
C ARG A 118 19.69 9.77 -10.38
N ASP A 119 19.69 10.92 -9.73
CA ASP A 119 18.75 11.19 -8.63
C ASP A 119 17.31 11.37 -9.15
N PHE A 120 16.36 10.90 -8.35
CA PHE A 120 14.93 11.13 -8.49
C PHE A 120 14.38 11.64 -7.16
N THR A 121 13.49 12.61 -7.23
CA THR A 121 12.75 13.13 -6.07
C THR A 121 11.41 12.42 -5.93
N ARG A 122 10.89 12.35 -4.71
CA ARG A 122 9.54 11.83 -4.45
C ARG A 122 8.51 12.48 -5.38
N GLY A 123 7.73 11.64 -6.05
CA GLY A 123 6.70 12.03 -7.01
C GLY A 123 7.20 12.14 -8.46
N ASP A 124 8.50 11.99 -8.72
CA ASP A 124 9.03 11.97 -10.08
C ASP A 124 8.51 10.76 -10.86
N LEU A 125 8.20 11.00 -12.14
CA LEU A 125 7.98 9.95 -13.11
C LEU A 125 9.33 9.28 -13.43
N LEU A 126 9.44 8.00 -13.09
CA LEU A 126 10.62 7.18 -13.39
C LEU A 126 10.64 6.81 -14.88
N TYR A 127 9.56 6.17 -15.34
CA TYR A 127 9.36 5.80 -16.74
C TYR A 127 7.89 5.46 -17.01
N VAL A 128 7.54 5.34 -18.29
CA VAL A 128 6.29 4.73 -18.76
C VAL A 128 6.66 3.48 -19.55
N ALA A 129 5.93 2.40 -19.31
CA ALA A 129 6.18 1.11 -19.93
C ALA A 129 4.86 0.39 -20.22
N SER A 130 4.99 -0.73 -20.91
CA SER A 130 3.89 -1.65 -21.21
C SER A 130 4.33 -3.08 -20.98
N CYS A 131 3.41 -3.93 -20.52
CA CYS A 131 3.55 -5.37 -20.60
C CYS A 131 2.69 -5.91 -21.76
N ALA A 132 3.16 -6.98 -22.38
CA ALA A 132 2.39 -7.71 -23.39
C ALA A 132 1.48 -8.75 -22.70
N LEU A 133 0.26 -8.90 -23.20
CA LEU A 133 -0.70 -9.91 -22.73
C LEU A 133 -0.67 -11.09 -23.69
N LEU A 134 -0.01 -12.18 -23.29
CA LEU A 134 0.32 -13.30 -24.18
C LEU A 134 -0.20 -14.62 -23.63
N ASP A 135 -0.72 -15.47 -24.51
CA ASP A 135 -0.97 -16.88 -24.20
C ASP A 135 0.30 -17.68 -24.44
N LEU A 136 0.99 -18.06 -23.36
CA LEU A 136 2.25 -18.79 -23.42
C LEU A 136 2.08 -20.30 -23.64
N SER A 137 0.85 -20.83 -23.61
CA SER A 137 0.59 -22.26 -23.82
C SER A 137 1.01 -22.74 -25.22
N SER A 138 0.93 -21.84 -26.21
CA SER A 138 1.35 -22.09 -27.59
C SER A 138 2.88 -22.06 -27.77
N TYR A 139 3.62 -21.66 -26.74
CA TYR A 139 5.07 -21.43 -26.77
C TYR A 139 5.81 -22.24 -25.69
N GLU A 140 5.27 -23.39 -25.29
CA GLU A 140 5.85 -24.24 -24.23
C GLU A 140 6.10 -23.52 -22.90
N GLN A 141 5.28 -22.51 -22.57
CA GLN A 141 5.46 -21.65 -21.39
C GLN A 141 6.80 -20.92 -21.37
N ARG A 142 7.36 -20.58 -22.55
CA ARG A 142 8.68 -19.96 -22.70
C ARG A 142 8.68 -18.80 -23.69
N TYR A 143 9.60 -17.86 -23.47
CA TYR A 143 9.89 -16.76 -24.39
C TYR A 143 11.34 -16.31 -24.23
N GLU A 144 11.96 -15.79 -25.29
CA GLU A 144 13.27 -15.14 -25.23
C GLU A 144 13.10 -13.65 -24.89
N LEU A 145 13.83 -13.13 -23.91
CA LEU A 145 13.88 -11.71 -23.59
C LEU A 145 15.23 -11.15 -24.02
N LYS A 146 15.21 -10.19 -24.95
CA LYS A 146 16.38 -9.44 -25.43
C LYS A 146 16.35 -8.01 -24.92
N ILE A 147 17.39 -7.65 -24.18
CA ILE A 147 17.54 -6.34 -23.56
C ILE A 147 18.60 -5.53 -24.29
N TYR A 148 18.26 -4.28 -24.58
CA TYR A 148 19.11 -3.34 -25.30
C TYR A 148 19.41 -2.10 -24.47
N SER A 149 20.51 -1.43 -24.81
CA SER A 149 20.81 -0.07 -24.35
C SER A 149 20.21 0.96 -25.30
N GLU A 150 19.86 2.12 -24.74
CA GLU A 150 19.52 3.31 -25.50
C GLU A 150 20.83 3.99 -25.98
N ASP A 151 21.20 3.84 -27.26
CA ASP A 151 22.44 4.43 -27.79
C ASP A 151 22.33 5.96 -27.91
N VAL A 152 23.11 6.68 -27.09
CA VAL A 152 23.06 8.16 -26.96
C VAL A 152 23.83 8.88 -28.07
N GLU A 153 24.83 8.25 -28.68
CA GLU A 153 25.79 8.92 -29.55
C GLU A 153 25.42 8.92 -31.04
N ASN A 154 24.36 8.23 -31.45
CA ASN A 154 24.02 8.10 -32.87
C ASN A 154 22.49 8.04 -33.08
N GLN A 155 21.80 9.15 -32.80
CA GLN A 155 20.36 9.28 -33.05
C GLN A 155 19.98 9.03 -34.52
N ASP A 156 20.93 9.19 -35.46
CA ASP A 156 20.72 8.99 -36.89
C ASP A 156 20.84 7.53 -37.37
N ALA A 157 21.28 6.58 -36.54
CA ALA A 157 21.55 5.21 -36.98
C ALA A 157 20.57 4.14 -36.43
N GLY A 158 19.73 4.47 -35.45
CA GLY A 158 18.72 3.53 -34.90
C GLY A 158 19.29 2.20 -34.39
N ARG A 159 20.61 2.10 -34.16
CA ARG A 159 21.25 0.89 -33.65
C ARG A 159 21.03 0.84 -32.15
N ARG A 160 20.50 -0.29 -31.69
CA ARG A 160 20.38 -0.65 -30.28
C ARG A 160 21.46 -1.68 -29.99
N ARG A 161 22.32 -1.46 -28.99
CA ARG A 161 23.30 -2.47 -28.56
C ARG A 161 22.65 -3.47 -27.61
N LEU A 162 22.69 -4.76 -27.98
CA LEU A 162 22.25 -5.87 -27.12
C LEU A 162 23.13 -5.94 -25.87
N LEU A 163 22.48 -5.93 -24.71
CA LEU A 163 23.09 -6.02 -23.38
C LEU A 163 22.99 -7.43 -22.82
N ASP A 164 21.82 -8.06 -22.98
CA ASP A 164 21.51 -9.36 -22.41
C ASP A 164 20.45 -10.08 -23.26
N ALA A 165 20.52 -11.40 -23.30
CA ALA A 165 19.52 -12.26 -23.94
C ALA A 165 19.35 -13.53 -23.10
N ARG A 166 18.10 -13.86 -22.75
CA ARG A 166 17.79 -15.01 -21.90
C ARG A 166 16.48 -15.66 -22.28
N VAL A 167 16.38 -16.96 -22.02
CA VAL A 167 15.10 -17.68 -22.13
C VAL A 167 14.40 -17.60 -20.77
N ASN A 168 13.25 -16.95 -20.78
CA ASN A 168 12.35 -16.87 -19.65
C ASN A 168 11.25 -17.93 -19.77
N THR A 169 10.66 -18.25 -18.63
CA THR A 169 9.51 -19.15 -18.47
C THR A 169 8.29 -18.37 -17.97
N GLU A 170 7.14 -19.03 -17.86
CA GLU A 170 5.95 -18.45 -17.23
C GLU A 170 6.21 -17.86 -15.83
N THR A 171 7.15 -18.40 -15.06
CA THR A 171 7.54 -17.88 -13.73
C THR A 171 8.16 -16.48 -13.76
N HIS A 172 8.56 -15.98 -14.93
CA HIS A 172 9.04 -14.60 -15.15
C HIS A 172 7.95 -13.71 -15.78
N SER A 173 6.69 -14.11 -15.66
CA SER A 173 5.52 -13.38 -16.13
C SER A 173 4.44 -13.44 -15.05
N VAL A 174 3.49 -12.52 -15.09
CA VAL A 174 2.41 -12.47 -14.11
C VAL A 174 1.11 -12.91 -14.78
N ASP A 175 0.37 -13.85 -14.20
CA ASP A 175 -1.02 -14.10 -14.55
C ASP A 175 -1.83 -12.84 -14.70
N ASP A 176 -2.56 -12.82 -15.80
CA ASP A 176 -3.55 -11.82 -16.04
C ASP A 176 -4.86 -12.25 -15.37
N GLY A 177 -5.11 -11.75 -14.16
CA GLY A 177 -6.31 -12.02 -13.38
C GLY A 177 -7.61 -11.45 -13.98
N HIS A 178 -7.51 -10.73 -15.11
CA HIS A 178 -8.66 -10.14 -15.77
C HIS A 178 -9.46 -11.18 -16.56
N PRO A 179 -10.76 -11.37 -16.25
CA PRO A 179 -11.63 -12.18 -17.09
C PRO A 179 -11.86 -11.43 -18.41
N LEU A 180 -11.13 -11.80 -19.46
CA LEU A 180 -11.54 -11.39 -20.80
C LEU A 180 -12.83 -12.14 -21.17
N PRO A 181 -13.80 -11.49 -21.83
CA PRO A 181 -14.88 -12.20 -22.49
C PRO A 181 -14.30 -12.93 -23.70
N VAL A 182 -13.79 -14.14 -23.50
CA VAL A 182 -13.37 -15.02 -24.60
C VAL A 182 -14.59 -15.86 -25.00
N ALA A 183 -15.03 -15.73 -26.24
CA ALA A 183 -15.97 -16.65 -26.83
C ALA A 183 -15.24 -17.97 -27.13
N GLY A 184 -15.45 -18.99 -26.30
CA GLY A 184 -14.86 -20.32 -26.46
C GLY A 184 -14.71 -21.05 -25.12
N ASP A 185 -14.83 -22.38 -25.13
CA ASP A 185 -14.96 -23.25 -23.96
C ASP A 185 -13.65 -23.50 -23.16
N GLY A 186 -12.67 -22.61 -23.26
CA GLY A 186 -11.36 -22.76 -22.62
C GLY A 186 -10.84 -21.42 -22.09
N SER A 187 -10.63 -21.36 -20.78
CA SER A 187 -9.95 -20.26 -20.09
C SER A 187 -8.49 -20.14 -20.56
N SER A 188 -8.22 -19.40 -21.65
CA SER A 188 -6.85 -19.01 -21.98
C SER A 188 -6.34 -18.06 -20.89
N ARG A 189 -5.46 -18.55 -20.01
CA ARG A 189 -4.83 -17.78 -18.93
C ARG A 189 -3.73 -16.91 -19.55
N LEU A 190 -4.07 -15.68 -19.94
CA LEU A 190 -3.07 -14.74 -20.44
C LEU A 190 -2.03 -14.46 -19.36
N ARG A 191 -0.80 -14.20 -19.81
CA ARG A 191 0.32 -13.80 -18.96
C ARG A 191 0.74 -12.39 -19.36
N GLN A 192 0.94 -11.54 -18.35
CA GLN A 192 1.59 -10.24 -18.43
C GLN A 192 3.10 -10.46 -18.53
N VAL A 193 3.65 -10.22 -19.71
CA VAL A 193 5.07 -10.36 -20.01
C VAL A 193 5.72 -8.99 -20.04
N TYR A 194 6.72 -8.81 -19.18
CA TYR A 194 7.40 -7.54 -18.96
C TYR A 194 8.73 -7.47 -19.73
N GLY A 195 9.25 -6.25 -19.89
CA GLY A 195 10.48 -5.98 -20.60
C GLY A 195 11.70 -5.94 -19.68
N TRP A 196 12.50 -4.89 -19.84
CA TRP A 196 13.67 -4.62 -19.01
C TRP A 196 13.33 -4.42 -17.53
N ASP A 197 12.10 -4.03 -17.21
CA ASP A 197 11.62 -3.82 -15.86
C ASP A 197 11.17 -5.10 -15.13
N SER A 198 11.26 -6.25 -15.80
CA SER A 198 11.10 -7.58 -15.17
C SER A 198 12.21 -7.92 -14.17
N PHE A 199 13.32 -7.18 -14.15
CA PHE A 199 14.41 -7.33 -13.18
C PHE A 199 14.21 -6.47 -11.91
N MET A 200 13.03 -5.88 -11.73
CA MET A 200 12.73 -5.13 -10.53
C MET A 200 12.50 -6.07 -9.36
N ASN A 201 13.25 -5.90 -8.27
CA ASN A 201 13.07 -6.73 -7.08
C ASN A 201 12.01 -6.17 -6.14
N HIS A 202 11.53 -7.10 -5.31
CA HIS A 202 10.66 -6.78 -4.20
C HIS A 202 11.40 -6.05 -3.06
N SER A 203 10.76 -5.04 -2.47
CA SER A 203 11.07 -4.57 -1.12
C SER A 203 9.82 -4.27 -0.32
N CYS A 204 9.79 -4.68 0.96
CA CYS A 204 8.71 -4.32 1.89
C CYS A 204 8.70 -2.82 2.23
N ASN A 205 9.78 -2.09 1.90
CA ASN A 205 9.85 -0.62 1.96
C ASN A 205 10.33 -0.07 0.60
N ALA A 206 9.55 -0.40 -0.43
CA ALA A 206 9.79 -0.03 -1.82
C ALA A 206 10.00 1.48 -2.03
N ASN A 207 10.56 1.84 -3.17
CA ASN A 207 10.72 3.24 -3.58
C ASN A 207 9.98 3.60 -4.88
N ALA A 208 9.36 2.63 -5.55
CA ALA A 208 8.54 2.85 -6.72
C ALA A 208 7.13 2.24 -6.58
N HIS A 209 6.13 2.86 -7.21
CA HIS A 209 4.78 2.31 -7.40
C HIS A 209 4.32 2.45 -8.86
N PHE A 210 3.40 1.58 -9.29
CA PHE A 210 3.17 1.27 -10.72
C PHE A 210 1.71 1.46 -11.18
N PRO A 211 1.12 2.67 -11.04
CA PRO A 211 -0.29 2.83 -11.33
C PRO A 211 -0.59 2.57 -12.82
N PRO A 212 -1.68 1.87 -13.13
CA PRO A 212 -2.07 1.58 -14.50
C PRO A 212 -2.47 2.86 -15.25
N LEU A 213 -2.23 2.88 -16.55
CA LEU A 213 -2.58 3.98 -17.46
C LEU A 213 -3.66 3.59 -18.45
N ARG A 214 -3.42 2.53 -19.23
CA ARG A 214 -4.31 2.09 -20.30
C ARG A 214 -4.12 0.62 -20.57
N ARG A 215 -5.23 -0.08 -20.72
CA ARG A 215 -5.24 -1.49 -21.07
C ARG A 215 -5.96 -1.73 -22.40
N THR A 216 -5.47 -2.69 -23.17
CA THR A 216 -6.14 -3.22 -24.36
C THR A 216 -6.25 -4.74 -24.27
N ARG A 217 -6.63 -5.41 -25.36
CA ARG A 217 -6.68 -6.88 -25.42
C ARG A 217 -5.29 -7.54 -25.44
N THR A 218 -4.25 -6.80 -25.83
CA THR A 218 -2.91 -7.37 -26.08
C THR A 218 -1.80 -6.74 -25.24
N GLU A 219 -2.11 -5.68 -24.49
CA GLU A 219 -1.12 -4.89 -23.75
C GLU A 219 -1.74 -4.16 -22.57
N SER A 220 -0.96 -3.96 -21.50
CA SER A 220 -1.28 -3.06 -20.40
C SER A 220 -0.16 -2.06 -20.21
N HIS A 221 -0.49 -0.78 -20.10
CA HIS A 221 0.44 0.32 -19.89
C HIS A 221 0.35 0.80 -18.47
N TYR A 222 1.49 1.17 -17.91
CA TYR A 222 1.63 1.70 -16.57
C TYR A 222 2.73 2.75 -16.55
N ARG A 223 2.78 3.52 -15.47
CA ARG A 223 3.88 4.42 -15.17
C ARG A 223 4.53 3.97 -13.87
N ALA A 224 5.84 4.14 -13.77
CA ALA A 224 6.57 3.98 -12.53
C ALA A 224 6.78 5.36 -11.91
N ILE A 225 6.40 5.54 -10.65
CA ILE A 225 6.54 6.81 -9.91
C ILE A 225 7.35 6.56 -8.64
N ALA A 226 8.27 7.47 -8.34
CA ALA A 226 9.02 7.46 -7.09
C ALA A 226 8.10 7.79 -5.89
N ILE A 227 7.99 6.90 -4.90
CA ILE A 227 7.23 7.18 -3.65
C ILE A 227 8.07 7.82 -2.55
N ARG A 228 9.39 7.85 -2.73
CA ARG A 228 10.40 8.54 -1.92
C ARG A 228 11.58 8.95 -2.81
N ASP A 229 12.50 9.75 -2.28
CA ASP A 229 13.72 10.09 -3.01
C ASP A 229 14.55 8.81 -3.30
N ILE A 230 15.17 8.77 -4.48
CA ILE A 230 16.01 7.68 -4.97
C ILE A 230 17.31 8.29 -5.46
N ALA A 231 18.43 7.98 -4.79
CA ALA A 231 19.74 8.49 -5.20
C ALA A 231 20.30 7.69 -6.37
N ALA A 232 21.21 8.29 -7.14
CA ALA A 232 22.00 7.55 -8.12
C ALA A 232 22.77 6.40 -7.44
N GLY A 233 22.64 5.19 -7.97
CA GLY A 233 23.18 3.96 -7.42
C GLY A 233 22.20 3.16 -6.56
N ASP A 234 21.10 3.77 -6.10
CA ASP A 234 20.07 3.06 -5.36
C ASP A 234 19.32 2.07 -6.27
N GLU A 235 18.97 0.93 -5.71
CA GLU A 235 18.08 -0.03 -6.35
C GLU A 235 16.66 0.53 -6.43
N VAL A 236 16.03 0.36 -7.59
CA VAL A 236 14.61 0.64 -7.78
C VAL A 236 13.84 -0.63 -7.46
N THR A 237 12.96 -0.56 -6.47
CA THR A 237 12.23 -1.70 -5.92
C THR A 237 10.73 -1.41 -5.86
N CYS A 238 9.93 -2.46 -5.93
CA CYS A 238 8.47 -2.38 -5.79
C CYS A 238 7.94 -3.32 -4.70
N ASP A 239 6.76 -3.01 -4.17
CA ASP A 239 6.07 -3.93 -3.27
C ASP A 239 5.12 -4.79 -4.10
N TYR A 240 5.38 -6.11 -4.17
CA TYR A 240 4.63 -7.01 -5.04
C TYR A 240 3.16 -7.11 -4.62
N ALA A 241 2.86 -6.88 -3.33
CA ALA A 241 1.48 -6.83 -2.85
C ALA A 241 0.65 -5.68 -3.46
N LEU A 242 1.26 -4.72 -4.15
CA LEU A 242 0.51 -3.62 -4.77
C LEU A 242 -0.31 -4.07 -5.98
N PHE A 243 0.15 -5.08 -6.71
CA PHE A 243 -0.49 -5.56 -7.95
C PHE A 243 -0.81 -7.04 -7.92
N ASP A 244 -0.38 -7.76 -6.87
CA ASP A 244 -0.66 -9.17 -6.67
C ASP A 244 -1.59 -9.39 -5.45
N TYR A 245 -2.76 -9.99 -5.69
CA TYR A 245 -3.71 -10.32 -4.63
C TYR A 245 -3.38 -11.65 -3.91
N SER A 246 -3.20 -12.73 -4.66
CA SER A 246 -2.95 -14.08 -4.15
C SER A 246 -2.23 -14.86 -5.23
N TYR A 247 -1.00 -15.29 -4.97
CA TYR A 247 -0.28 -16.15 -5.88
C TYR A 247 -0.05 -17.52 -5.27
N ASP A 248 -0.21 -18.55 -6.10
CA ASP A 248 0.23 -19.91 -5.80
C ASP A 248 1.67 -20.16 -6.34
N ASP A 249 2.20 -19.29 -7.22
CA ASP A 249 3.39 -19.55 -8.04
C ASP A 249 4.58 -18.56 -7.87
N GLN A 250 4.44 -17.48 -7.08
CA GLN A 250 5.45 -16.41 -6.92
C GLN A 250 5.72 -16.05 -5.44
N ASP A 251 5.55 -17.05 -4.58
CA ASP A 251 5.75 -16.90 -3.15
C ASP A 251 7.21 -16.62 -2.80
N ILE A 252 7.42 -15.58 -2.00
CA ILE A 252 8.71 -15.29 -1.39
C ILE A 252 8.69 -15.89 0.01
N GLU A 253 9.18 -17.12 0.13
CA GLU A 253 9.29 -17.82 1.42
C GLU A 253 10.31 -17.20 2.38
N ILE A 254 11.32 -16.51 1.83
CA ILE A 254 12.34 -15.78 2.59
C ILE A 254 12.60 -14.46 1.87
N CYS A 255 12.08 -13.37 2.42
CA CYS A 255 12.33 -12.03 1.91
C CYS A 255 13.67 -11.50 2.41
N VAL A 256 14.55 -11.15 1.48
CA VAL A 256 15.91 -10.65 1.74
C VAL A 256 16.07 -9.15 1.48
N CYS A 257 14.97 -8.39 1.35
CA CYS A 257 14.98 -6.98 0.94
C CYS A 257 15.70 -5.99 1.88
N GLY A 258 16.19 -6.44 3.05
CA GLY A 258 16.97 -5.62 3.99
C GLY A 258 16.20 -4.50 4.72
N SER A 259 14.90 -4.33 4.48
CA SER A 259 14.09 -3.30 5.14
C SER A 259 13.94 -3.55 6.66
N GLU A 260 14.00 -2.48 7.47
CA GLU A 260 13.66 -2.55 8.90
C GLU A 260 12.21 -2.99 9.16
N LYS A 261 11.33 -2.77 8.18
CA LYS A 261 9.92 -3.21 8.18
C LYS A 261 9.71 -4.42 7.27
N CYS A 262 10.71 -5.28 7.12
CA CYS A 262 10.59 -6.49 6.31
C CYS A 262 9.49 -7.41 6.88
N ARG A 263 8.60 -7.89 6.02
CA ARG A 263 7.53 -8.85 6.35
C ARG A 263 8.05 -10.27 6.56
N GLY A 264 9.31 -10.52 6.20
CA GLY A 264 9.96 -11.84 6.26
C GLY A 264 9.52 -12.79 5.14
N LYS A 265 8.26 -12.72 4.70
CA LYS A 265 7.70 -13.50 3.58
C LYS A 265 6.73 -12.65 2.75
N MET A 266 6.43 -13.09 1.52
CA MET A 266 5.39 -12.50 0.67
C MET A 266 4.61 -13.61 -0.03
N PHE A 267 3.29 -13.57 0.12
CA PHE A 267 2.34 -14.49 -0.51
C PHE A 267 1.22 -13.72 -1.24
N GLY A 268 1.51 -12.48 -1.67
CA GLY A 268 0.53 -11.53 -2.21
C GLY A 268 -0.24 -10.76 -1.13
N PHE A 269 -1.07 -9.82 -1.58
CA PHE A 269 -1.82 -8.87 -0.74
C PHE A 269 -2.74 -9.54 0.28
N HIS A 270 -3.39 -10.64 -0.09
CA HIS A 270 -4.37 -11.33 0.76
C HIS A 270 -3.78 -11.83 2.07
N ALA A 271 -2.49 -12.19 2.07
CA ALA A 271 -1.76 -12.74 3.20
C ALA A 271 -1.24 -11.66 4.17
N LEU A 272 -1.33 -10.38 3.80
CA LEU A 272 -0.99 -9.28 4.68
C LEU A 272 -1.97 -9.17 5.84
N SER A 273 -1.50 -8.69 7.00
CA SER A 273 -2.41 -8.30 8.08
C SER A 273 -3.32 -7.15 7.63
N LEU A 274 -4.50 -7.01 8.25
CA LEU A 274 -5.43 -5.93 7.89
C LEU A 274 -4.78 -4.54 7.95
N ARG A 275 -3.91 -4.31 8.93
CA ARG A 275 -3.18 -3.04 9.04
C ARG A 275 -2.24 -2.82 7.85
N GLU A 276 -1.44 -3.82 7.49
CA GLU A 276 -0.53 -3.75 6.34
C GLU A 276 -1.30 -3.54 5.03
N LYS A 277 -2.42 -4.26 4.84
CA LYS A 277 -3.32 -4.08 3.69
C LYS A 277 -3.76 -2.63 3.56
N VAL A 278 -4.25 -2.03 4.65
CA VAL A 278 -4.76 -0.65 4.66
C VAL A 278 -3.66 0.38 4.44
N ASP A 279 -2.48 0.18 5.04
CA ASP A 279 -1.36 1.12 4.94
C ASP A 279 -0.87 1.29 3.49
N ILE A 280 -0.97 0.25 2.67
CA ILE A 280 -0.55 0.28 1.25
C ILE A 280 -1.70 0.40 0.24
N LEU A 281 -2.97 0.31 0.68
CA LEU A 281 -4.15 0.21 -0.19
C LEU A 281 -4.29 1.35 -1.20
N HIS A 282 -3.82 2.54 -0.85
CA HIS A 282 -3.83 3.72 -1.71
C HIS A 282 -2.81 3.66 -2.87
N LEU A 283 -1.83 2.77 -2.78
CA LEU A 283 -0.83 2.50 -3.82
C LEU A 283 -1.18 1.28 -4.66
N CYS A 284 -2.11 0.44 -4.19
CA CYS A 284 -2.52 -0.78 -4.88
C CYS A 284 -3.22 -0.49 -6.20
N ASP A 285 -3.07 -1.43 -7.12
CA ASP A 285 -3.85 -1.46 -8.35
C ASP A 285 -5.34 -1.55 -8.03
N PRO A 286 -6.20 -0.96 -8.88
CA PRO A 286 -7.65 -0.94 -8.66
C PRO A 286 -8.23 -2.33 -8.40
N GLU A 287 -7.73 -3.36 -9.09
CA GLU A 287 -8.22 -4.74 -8.93
C GLU A 287 -7.90 -5.33 -7.55
N VAL A 288 -6.67 -5.15 -7.05
CA VAL A 288 -6.27 -5.59 -5.71
C VAL A 288 -7.15 -4.92 -4.66
N ARG A 289 -7.35 -3.60 -4.81
CA ARG A 289 -8.20 -2.82 -3.93
C ARG A 289 -9.67 -3.25 -3.98
N GLU A 290 -10.23 -3.44 -5.17
CA GLU A 290 -11.62 -3.88 -5.35
C GLU A 290 -11.84 -5.28 -4.78
N LYS A 291 -10.91 -6.22 -5.01
CA LYS A 291 -10.95 -7.57 -4.41
C LYS A 291 -10.93 -7.51 -2.90
N PHE A 292 -10.04 -6.73 -2.31
CA PHE A 292 -9.97 -6.53 -0.86
C PHE A 292 -11.29 -6.01 -0.30
N LEU A 293 -11.81 -4.92 -0.87
CA LEU A 293 -13.06 -4.29 -0.45
C LEU A 293 -14.29 -5.20 -0.65
N ALA A 294 -14.25 -6.13 -1.60
CA ALA A 294 -15.31 -7.10 -1.83
C ALA A 294 -15.19 -8.34 -0.92
N SER A 295 -13.98 -8.75 -0.54
CA SER A 295 -13.74 -9.95 0.26
C SER A 295 -13.88 -9.72 1.76
N GLU A 296 -13.54 -8.51 2.21
CA GLU A 296 -13.58 -8.18 3.63
C GLU A 296 -14.96 -7.59 3.94
N SER A 297 -15.62 -8.08 4.98
CA SER A 297 -16.89 -7.52 5.49
C SER A 297 -16.64 -6.22 6.26
N ILE A 298 -15.90 -5.28 5.67
CA ILE A 298 -15.48 -4.03 6.31
C ILE A 298 -16.29 -2.86 5.73
N ARG A 299 -16.88 -2.07 6.62
CA ARG A 299 -17.59 -0.85 6.24
C ARG A 299 -16.59 0.25 5.89
N VAL A 300 -16.81 0.92 4.76
CA VAL A 300 -16.01 2.07 4.30
C VAL A 300 -16.82 3.36 4.45
N PHE A 301 -16.25 4.32 5.17
CA PHE A 301 -16.73 5.69 5.27
C PHE A 301 -15.89 6.59 4.36
N GLN A 302 -16.52 7.61 3.77
CA GLN A 302 -15.85 8.57 2.91
C GLN A 302 -15.80 9.93 3.57
N SER A 303 -14.66 10.60 3.45
CA SER A 303 -14.46 11.96 3.93
C SER A 303 -13.47 12.70 3.03
N ARG A 304 -13.39 14.01 3.22
CA ARG A 304 -12.47 14.88 2.46
C ARG A 304 -11.83 15.86 3.40
N LEU A 305 -10.54 16.12 3.23
CA LEU A 305 -9.89 17.14 4.03
C LEU A 305 -10.33 18.53 3.56
N PRO A 306 -10.76 19.40 4.49
CA PRO A 306 -10.95 20.81 4.21
C PRO A 306 -9.63 21.49 3.87
N ASP A 307 -9.70 22.56 3.08
CA ASP A 307 -8.55 23.42 2.86
C ASP A 307 -7.99 23.93 4.19
N GLY A 308 -6.67 23.90 4.35
CA GLY A 308 -6.05 24.28 5.61
C GLY A 308 -5.82 23.14 6.58
N ILE A 309 -6.29 21.92 6.30
CA ILE A 309 -6.16 20.76 7.20
C ILE A 309 -5.33 19.65 6.57
N GLY A 310 -4.54 18.96 7.38
CA GLY A 310 -3.81 17.75 6.99
C GLY A 310 -3.85 16.70 8.09
N ILE A 311 -3.69 15.44 7.70
CA ILE A 311 -3.50 14.32 8.62
C ILE A 311 -2.01 13.96 8.63
N VAL A 312 -1.41 13.91 9.81
CA VAL A 312 -0.02 13.47 9.99
C VAL A 312 -0.02 12.21 10.83
N THR A 313 0.87 11.27 10.48
CA THR A 313 1.13 10.08 11.29
C THR A 313 2.39 10.32 12.13
N SER A 314 2.37 9.93 13.40
CA SER A 314 3.52 9.97 14.29
C SER A 314 4.70 9.16 13.73
N GLY A 315 5.93 9.47 14.17
CA GLY A 315 7.14 8.82 13.65
C GLY A 315 7.20 7.30 13.86
N ASP A 316 6.45 6.77 14.83
CA ASP A 316 6.30 5.33 15.08
C ASP A 316 5.18 4.67 14.25
N GLY A 317 4.43 5.44 13.46
CA GLY A 317 3.36 4.95 12.59
C GLY A 317 2.05 4.62 13.31
N GLN A 318 1.96 4.84 14.62
CA GLN A 318 0.83 4.37 15.44
C GLN A 318 -0.30 5.39 15.53
N GLU A 319 0.02 6.65 15.78
CA GLU A 319 -0.96 7.71 16.02
C GLU A 319 -1.12 8.59 14.79
N LYS A 320 -2.36 9.02 14.54
CA LYS A 320 -2.69 10.01 13.52
C LYS A 320 -3.31 11.22 14.17
N TYR A 321 -2.99 12.41 13.67
CA TYR A 321 -3.55 13.64 14.19
C TYR A 321 -3.73 14.72 13.12
N LEU A 322 -4.71 15.59 13.36
CA LEU A 322 -4.94 16.76 12.51
C LEU A 322 -3.91 17.85 12.77
N VAL A 323 -3.40 18.42 11.69
CA VAL A 323 -2.53 19.60 11.70
C VAL A 323 -3.07 20.67 10.79
N SER A 324 -2.77 21.93 11.13
CA SER A 324 -3.02 23.04 10.22
C SER A 324 -1.96 23.10 9.11
N THR A 325 -2.37 23.30 7.86
CA THR A 325 -1.47 23.53 6.72
C THR A 325 -1.23 25.03 6.46
N HIS A 326 -1.93 25.92 7.15
CA HIS A 326 -1.71 27.37 7.18
C HIS A 326 -1.90 27.97 8.59
N GLY A 327 -1.97 29.29 8.74
CA GLY A 327 -2.27 29.92 10.03
C GLY A 327 -3.76 30.12 10.23
N PHE A 328 -4.29 29.83 11.42
CA PHE A 328 -5.63 30.24 11.87
C PHE A 328 -5.48 31.25 13.01
N GLU A 329 -6.26 32.32 12.98
CA GLU A 329 -6.40 33.28 14.08
C GLU A 329 -7.58 32.94 14.99
N VAL A 330 -7.60 33.54 16.18
CA VAL A 330 -8.70 33.35 17.13
C VAL A 330 -10.03 33.78 16.50
N GLY A 331 -11.02 32.89 16.51
CA GLY A 331 -12.35 33.09 15.94
C GLY A 331 -12.49 32.62 14.49
N ASP A 332 -11.40 32.23 13.82
CA ASP A 332 -11.47 31.68 12.48
C ASP A 332 -12.23 30.34 12.46
N VAL A 333 -12.97 30.10 11.38
CA VAL A 333 -13.53 28.79 11.08
C VAL A 333 -12.39 27.90 10.59
N ILE A 334 -12.10 26.84 11.35
CA ILE A 334 -11.13 25.82 10.97
C ILE A 334 -11.75 24.93 9.88
N PHE A 335 -12.95 24.39 10.15
CA PHE A 335 -13.73 23.66 9.16
C PHE A 335 -15.21 23.56 9.55
N GLU A 336 -16.04 23.25 8.55
CA GLU A 336 -17.41 22.77 8.73
C GLU A 336 -17.44 21.28 8.41
N ASN A 337 -18.23 20.51 9.17
CA ASN A 337 -18.34 19.08 8.94
C ASN A 337 -19.72 18.54 9.30
N ARG A 338 -19.98 17.31 8.87
CA ARG A 338 -21.24 16.60 9.06
C ARG A 338 -20.99 15.22 9.63
N ILE A 339 -21.79 14.83 10.63
CA ILE A 339 -21.76 13.48 11.20
C ILE A 339 -22.61 12.52 10.37
N GLU A 340 -22.19 11.26 10.30
CA GLU A 340 -23.02 10.13 9.88
C GLU A 340 -23.49 9.37 11.13
N ARG A 341 -24.81 9.31 11.32
CA ARG A 341 -25.43 8.59 12.45
C ARG A 341 -25.71 7.15 12.06
N ILE A 342 -25.25 6.23 12.90
CA ILE A 342 -25.46 4.80 12.69
C ILE A 342 -26.16 4.22 13.90
N MET A 343 -27.38 3.71 13.69
CA MET A 343 -28.18 3.15 14.76
C MET A 343 -27.50 1.90 15.35
N LYS A 344 -27.56 1.74 16.68
CA LYS A 344 -26.88 0.63 17.37
C LYS A 344 -27.45 -0.76 17.10
N ASP A 345 -28.64 -0.83 16.52
CA ASP A 345 -29.25 -2.08 16.05
C ASP A 345 -28.65 -2.57 14.73
N CYS A 346 -27.78 -1.78 14.10
CA CYS A 346 -27.00 -2.20 12.95
C CYS A 346 -25.79 -3.04 13.40
N ASP A 347 -25.58 -4.21 12.78
CA ASP A 347 -24.35 -5.00 12.94
C ASP A 347 -23.15 -4.21 12.38
N LEU A 348 -22.51 -3.44 13.27
CA LEU A 348 -21.31 -2.70 12.97
C LEU A 348 -20.07 -3.56 13.28
N PRO A 349 -19.12 -3.73 12.33
CA PRO A 349 -17.88 -4.45 12.59
C PRO A 349 -17.03 -3.70 13.62
N SER A 350 -16.17 -4.38 14.39
CA SER A 350 -15.28 -3.72 15.36
C SER A 350 -14.32 -2.71 14.71
N GLU A 351 -13.96 -2.97 13.45
CA GLU A 351 -13.07 -2.14 12.65
C GLU A 351 -13.76 -1.70 11.36
N CYS A 352 -13.47 -0.48 10.91
CA CYS A 352 -13.96 0.08 9.66
C CYS A 352 -12.86 0.85 8.95
N LEU A 353 -13.08 1.20 7.68
CA LEU A 353 -12.18 2.04 6.91
C LEU A 353 -12.75 3.44 6.78
N LEU A 354 -11.89 4.44 6.91
CA LEU A 354 -12.15 5.79 6.49
C LEU A 354 -11.26 6.11 5.29
N GLU A 355 -11.89 6.39 4.15
CA GLU A 355 -11.24 6.91 2.95
C GLU A 355 -11.25 8.44 2.99
N VAL A 356 -10.05 9.04 2.95
CA VAL A 356 -9.85 10.49 2.93
C VAL A 356 -8.95 10.83 1.75
N ASP A 357 -9.52 11.48 0.74
CA ASP A 357 -8.82 11.92 -0.48
C ASP A 357 -7.95 10.83 -1.14
N GLY A 358 -8.50 9.60 -1.22
CA GLY A 358 -7.87 8.43 -1.82
C GLY A 358 -6.98 7.61 -0.88
N VAL A 359 -6.78 8.06 0.37
CA VAL A 359 -5.99 7.36 1.39
C VAL A 359 -6.92 6.69 2.39
N TYR A 360 -6.62 5.42 2.71
CA TYR A 360 -7.43 4.63 3.63
C TYR A 360 -6.84 4.65 5.05
N HIS A 361 -7.72 4.66 6.04
CA HIS A 361 -7.37 4.62 7.45
C HIS A 361 -8.22 3.58 8.16
N LEU A 362 -7.55 2.65 8.85
CA LEU A 362 -8.22 1.67 9.70
C LEU A 362 -8.64 2.36 11.00
N LEU A 363 -9.94 2.30 11.31
CA LEU A 363 -10.53 2.89 12.50
C LEU A 363 -11.17 1.79 13.36
N SER A 364 -10.94 1.89 14.67
CA SER A 364 -11.72 1.19 15.68
C SER A 364 -13.00 1.97 15.99
N ILE A 365 -14.16 1.29 16.00
CA ILE A 365 -15.42 1.92 16.41
C ILE A 365 -15.39 2.35 17.87
N GLU A 366 -14.65 1.63 18.72
CA GLU A 366 -14.51 2.00 20.12
C GLU A 366 -13.75 3.32 20.26
N GLU A 367 -12.71 3.56 19.45
CA GLU A 367 -11.80 4.70 19.67
C GLU A 367 -12.13 5.94 18.83
N HIS A 368 -12.76 5.77 17.66
CA HIS A 368 -12.88 6.85 16.64
C HIS A 368 -14.31 7.36 16.46
N PHE A 369 -15.29 6.82 17.18
CA PHE A 369 -16.70 7.16 17.06
C PHE A 369 -17.21 7.76 18.37
N ILE A 370 -18.18 8.65 18.28
CA ILE A 370 -18.86 9.19 19.47
C ILE A 370 -20.07 8.30 19.76
N HIS A 371 -20.12 7.71 20.96
CA HIS A 371 -21.18 6.79 21.35
C HIS A 371 -22.32 7.52 22.06
N ARG A 372 -23.49 7.54 21.43
CA ARG A 372 -24.73 8.08 22.02
C ARG A 372 -25.59 6.93 22.55
N THR A 373 -26.67 7.24 23.27
CA THR A 373 -27.57 6.20 23.80
C THR A 373 -28.09 5.25 22.70
N ASP A 374 -28.65 5.79 21.62
CA ASP A 374 -29.36 5.01 20.60
C ASP A 374 -28.55 4.76 19.30
N TYR A 375 -27.44 5.47 19.11
CA TYR A 375 -26.65 5.44 17.87
C TYR A 375 -25.18 5.76 18.14
N VAL A 376 -24.33 5.58 17.14
CA VAL A 376 -22.93 6.04 17.12
C VAL A 376 -22.74 7.08 16.01
N GLU A 377 -21.88 8.07 16.24
CA GLU A 377 -21.56 9.14 15.31
C GLU A 377 -20.20 8.87 14.66
N MET A 378 -20.18 8.75 13.33
CA MET A 378 -18.97 8.81 12.54
C MET A 378 -18.74 10.25 12.09
N ILE A 379 -17.59 10.81 12.44
CA ILE A 379 -17.28 12.24 12.20
C ILE A 379 -16.26 12.45 11.06
N GLY A 380 -15.95 11.41 10.28
CA GLY A 380 -15.05 11.52 9.14
C GLY A 380 -13.60 11.80 9.56
N PHE A 381 -12.88 12.65 8.82
CA PHE A 381 -11.49 13.02 9.11
C PHE A 381 -11.27 13.62 10.51
N ASP A 382 -12.33 14.17 11.12
CA ASP A 382 -12.27 14.82 12.42
C ASP A 382 -11.98 13.84 13.57
N CYS A 383 -12.12 12.53 13.34
CA CYS A 383 -11.73 11.52 14.34
C CYS A 383 -10.22 11.54 14.66
N PHE A 384 -9.39 12.24 13.87
CA PHE A 384 -7.97 12.44 14.15
C PHE A 384 -7.69 13.72 14.96
N MET A 385 -8.70 14.48 15.41
CA MET A 385 -8.46 15.63 16.27
C MET A 385 -8.05 15.16 17.67
N GLN A 386 -6.92 15.67 18.20
CA GLN A 386 -6.40 15.22 19.50
C GLN A 386 -7.05 15.95 20.68
N HIS A 387 -7.11 15.27 21.82
CA HIS A 387 -7.52 15.92 23.05
C HIS A 387 -6.44 16.85 23.63
N SER A 388 -6.86 18.03 24.09
CA SER A 388 -6.09 18.86 25.03
C SER A 388 -6.98 19.42 26.15
N CYS A 389 -6.46 19.49 27.38
CA CYS A 389 -7.12 20.18 28.49
C CYS A 389 -7.02 21.72 28.36
N SER A 390 -6.26 22.22 27.40
CA SER A 390 -6.21 23.62 26.99
C SER A 390 -6.31 23.68 25.45
N PRO A 391 -7.46 23.29 24.88
CA PRO A 391 -7.59 23.13 23.43
C PRO A 391 -7.39 24.44 22.68
N ASN A 392 -7.05 24.34 21.40
CA ASN A 392 -6.96 25.47 20.47
C ASN A 392 -8.14 25.51 19.49
N ALA A 393 -9.05 24.53 19.56
CA ALA A 393 -10.28 24.49 18.79
C ALA A 393 -11.51 24.24 19.68
N HIS A 394 -12.67 24.73 19.23
CA HIS A 394 -13.97 24.52 19.86
C HIS A 394 -15.02 24.20 18.80
N GLN A 395 -15.84 23.20 19.08
CA GLN A 395 -16.86 22.68 18.16
C GLN A 395 -18.24 23.18 18.56
N VAL A 396 -19.00 23.68 17.59
CA VAL A 396 -20.37 24.16 17.77
C VAL A 396 -21.30 23.47 16.78
N TYR A 397 -22.28 22.72 17.30
CA TYR A 397 -23.32 22.12 16.47
C TYR A 397 -24.30 23.20 15.96
N SER A 398 -24.39 23.34 14.64
CA SER A 398 -25.35 24.23 13.97
C SER A 398 -26.70 23.54 13.74
N SER A 399 -26.71 22.21 13.76
CA SER A 399 -27.90 21.36 13.70
C SER A 399 -27.59 19.99 14.34
N ARG A 400 -28.53 19.05 14.29
CA ARG A 400 -28.29 17.67 14.77
C ARG A 400 -27.14 16.97 14.05
N ASP A 401 -26.93 17.29 12.77
CA ASP A 401 -25.98 16.54 11.93
C ASP A 401 -24.77 17.38 11.52
N ASN A 402 -24.83 18.70 11.65
CA ASN A 402 -23.80 19.61 11.14
C ASN A 402 -23.20 20.42 12.30
N TYR A 403 -21.90 20.67 12.20
CA TYR A 403 -21.16 21.45 13.18
C TYR A 403 -20.03 22.23 12.51
N VAL A 404 -19.58 23.26 13.21
CA VAL A 404 -18.48 24.15 12.81
C VAL A 404 -17.43 24.14 13.90
N VAL A 405 -16.17 24.03 13.52
CA VAL A 405 -15.03 24.08 14.45
C VAL A 405 -14.34 25.43 14.30
N TYR A 406 -14.22 26.15 15.40
CA TYR A 406 -13.59 27.47 15.47
C TYR A 406 -12.26 27.41 16.23
N ALA A 407 -11.30 28.23 15.81
CA ALA A 407 -10.06 28.42 16.54
C ALA A 407 -10.30 29.25 17.80
N THR A 408 -9.95 28.71 18.98
CA THR A 408 -9.99 29.43 20.25
C THR A 408 -8.66 30.08 20.61
N LYS A 409 -7.60 29.67 19.91
CA LYS A 409 -6.23 30.20 19.99
C LYS A 409 -5.68 30.29 18.57
N SER A 410 -4.72 31.19 18.31
CA SER A 410 -4.03 31.18 17.02
C SER A 410 -3.28 29.85 16.83
N ILE A 411 -3.42 29.24 15.66
CA ILE A 411 -2.80 27.95 15.29
C ILE A 411 -1.83 28.22 14.15
N CYS A 412 -0.55 28.01 14.37
CA CYS A 412 0.45 28.16 13.32
C CYS A 412 0.38 26.99 12.32
N ARG A 413 0.93 27.20 11.12
CA ARG A 413 1.17 26.12 10.16
C ARG A 413 2.00 25.00 10.81
N GLY A 414 1.55 23.76 10.65
CA GLY A 414 2.10 22.57 11.29
C GLY A 414 1.62 22.35 12.72
N GLY A 415 0.86 23.29 13.30
CA GLY A 415 0.30 23.15 14.64
C GLY A 415 -0.78 22.07 14.68
N VAL A 416 -0.73 21.22 15.71
CA VAL A 416 -1.76 20.19 15.96
C VAL A 416 -3.07 20.87 16.34
N ILE A 417 -4.16 20.42 15.74
CA ILE A 417 -5.51 20.88 16.06
C ILE A 417 -6.04 20.01 17.19
N THR A 418 -6.49 20.65 18.26
CA THR A 418 -6.88 19.98 19.51
C THR A 418 -8.22 20.48 20.04
N CYS A 419 -9.01 19.58 20.60
CA CYS A 419 -10.30 19.88 21.22
C CYS A 419 -10.39 19.29 22.64
N ASP A 420 -11.41 19.69 23.39
CA ASP A 420 -11.74 19.06 24.68
C ASP A 420 -12.87 18.04 24.46
N TYR A 421 -12.53 16.75 24.42
CA TYR A 421 -13.51 15.67 24.26
C TYR A 421 -14.65 15.75 25.29
N MET A 422 -14.38 16.18 26.52
CA MET A 422 -15.43 16.34 27.52
C MET A 422 -16.43 17.44 27.17
N ALA A 423 -16.02 18.47 26.41
CA ALA A 423 -16.92 19.52 25.95
C ALA A 423 -17.81 19.00 24.81
N LEU A 424 -17.27 18.15 23.94
CA LEU A 424 -18.03 17.51 22.85
C LEU A 424 -19.22 16.68 23.37
N ASP A 425 -19.02 15.98 24.50
CA ASP A 425 -20.06 15.13 25.09
C ASP A 425 -21.16 15.91 25.81
N ASN A 426 -20.85 17.10 26.34
CA ASN A 426 -21.74 17.87 27.20
C ASN A 426 -22.45 19.04 26.51
N GLU A 427 -21.91 19.56 25.39
CA GLU A 427 -22.46 20.72 24.69
C GLU A 427 -23.38 20.36 23.51
N ALA A 428 -23.53 19.07 23.21
CA ALA A 428 -24.35 18.62 22.11
C ALA A 428 -25.87 18.72 22.46
N VAL A 429 -26.56 19.62 21.76
CA VAL A 429 -27.94 20.04 22.09
C VAL A 429 -28.92 18.85 22.09
N GLY A 430 -29.38 18.47 23.30
CA GLY A 430 -30.42 17.45 23.48
C GLY A 430 -29.96 16.02 23.22
N LEU A 431 -28.65 15.74 23.34
CA LEU A 431 -28.06 14.42 23.16
C LEU A 431 -27.56 13.87 24.50
N GLU A 432 -28.06 12.71 24.91
CA GLU A 432 -27.51 11.98 26.06
C GLU A 432 -26.34 11.10 25.59
N SER A 433 -25.15 11.42 26.07
CA SER A 433 -23.93 10.65 25.83
C SER A 433 -23.88 9.45 26.78
N GLN A 434 -23.47 8.29 26.28
CA GLN A 434 -23.11 7.17 27.14
C GLN A 434 -21.62 7.31 27.47
N VAL A 435 -21.28 7.34 28.75
CA VAL A 435 -19.88 7.23 29.16
C VAL A 435 -19.39 5.87 28.71
N THR A 436 -18.60 5.86 27.63
CA THR A 436 -18.18 4.65 26.93
C THR A 436 -16.69 4.42 27.08
N ILE A 437 -15.90 5.49 27.28
CA ILE A 437 -14.44 5.37 27.25
C ILE A 437 -13.83 6.13 28.42
N THR A 438 -13.05 5.41 29.22
CA THR A 438 -12.20 6.01 30.24
C THR A 438 -10.74 5.83 29.83
N PHE A 439 -10.03 6.93 29.61
CA PHE A 439 -8.61 6.87 29.25
C PHE A 439 -7.78 7.92 29.98
N LYS A 440 -6.48 7.64 30.06
CA LYS A 440 -5.53 8.54 30.71
C LYS A 440 -5.17 9.68 29.75
N CYS A 441 -5.41 10.92 30.17
CA CYS A 441 -5.01 12.10 29.43
C CYS A 441 -3.49 12.27 29.47
N ASN A 442 -2.88 12.34 28.29
CA ASN A 442 -1.44 12.56 28.09
C ASN A 442 -1.13 13.90 27.41
N CYS A 443 -2.05 14.88 27.45
CA CYS A 443 -1.88 16.16 26.74
C CYS A 443 -0.69 17.02 27.22
N GLY A 444 -0.14 16.72 28.41
CA GLY A 444 1.01 17.44 28.96
C GLY A 444 0.69 18.85 29.51
N GLU A 445 -0.58 19.27 29.45
CA GLU A 445 -0.99 20.59 29.93
C GLU A 445 -0.90 20.73 31.45
N LYS A 446 -0.62 21.96 31.92
CA LYS A 446 -0.55 22.26 33.36
C LYS A 446 -1.89 22.00 34.08
N ASN A 447 -2.99 22.18 33.36
CA ASN A 447 -4.35 21.93 33.84
C ASN A 447 -4.89 20.56 33.39
N CYS A 448 -4.00 19.59 33.08
CA CYS A 448 -4.40 18.25 32.68
C CYS A 448 -5.29 17.57 33.74
N ARG A 449 -6.44 17.04 33.30
CA ARG A 449 -7.42 16.36 34.15
C ARG A 449 -7.01 14.92 34.55
N GLY A 450 -5.95 14.40 33.94
CA GLY A 450 -5.38 13.09 34.25
C GLY A 450 -6.17 11.91 33.69
N ILE A 451 -7.45 11.77 34.03
CA ILE A 451 -8.34 10.72 33.50
C ILE A 451 -9.56 11.41 32.90
N LEU A 452 -9.87 11.08 31.65
CA LEU A 452 -11.09 11.52 30.96
C LEU A 452 -12.10 10.39 30.98
N ARG A 453 -13.37 10.75 31.11
CA ARG A 453 -14.52 9.83 31.10
C ARG A 453 -15.51 10.40 30.10
N CYS A 454 -15.38 9.95 28.87
CA CYS A 454 -16.19 10.38 27.73
C CYS A 454 -17.30 9.36 27.50
#